data_AF-A0A9E2LBE7-F1
#
_entry.id   AF-A0A9E2LBE7-F1
#
_cell.length_a   1.000
_cell.length_b   1.000
_cell.length_c   1.000
_cell.angle_alpha   90.00
_cell.angle_beta   90.00
_cell.angle_gamma   90.00
#
_symmetry.space_group_name_H-M   'P 1'
#
loop_
_entity.id
_entity.type
_entity.pdbx_description
1 polymer ?
#
loop_
_entity_poly.entity_id
_entity_poly.type
_entity_poly.pdbx_seq_one_letter_code
_entity_poly.pdbx_strand_id
1 'polypeptide(L)'
;MTASPFPAYVSTRGSSPEAGFVGALLAGVAPDGGLYVPTAWPVMPEAVGAATGPAELASAILTPFIGDALPAGTLDRATRRLADQFLHPETTPLIELEPGLFLLELFHGPTAAFKDYAMQMAAVLAEAALSDRNERLLLVTATSGDTGAAAVRAFGGVDRIDLVVLHPLGRVSPVQRLQMTTSGADNVLNLAVRGDFDDCQRLVKGLLAHRGLATGRRVSSVNSINWARLAGQIPYYASAARSLGEAASRATYVVPTGNFGDAFAGWAARRMGLPMGGLVAATNRNDALVRALQTGVYERTRAVPTASVSMDVQAPSNFERLVFEAS
;
A
#
# COMPACT_ATOMS: atom_id res chain seq x y z
N MET A 1 8.93 29.07 -16.28
CA MET A 1 8.49 27.67 -16.07
C MET A 1 7.36 27.73 -15.05
N THR A 2 6.12 27.54 -15.47
CA THR A 2 5.00 27.40 -14.53
C THR A 2 5.24 26.15 -13.70
N ALA A 3 5.23 26.27 -12.38
CA ALA A 3 5.33 25.11 -11.50
C ALA A 3 4.24 24.09 -11.88
N SER A 4 4.59 22.80 -11.91
CA SER A 4 3.61 21.74 -12.13
C SER A 4 2.46 21.89 -11.12
N PRO A 5 1.18 21.77 -11.52
CA PRO A 5 0.07 21.78 -10.59
C PRO A 5 0.03 20.52 -9.70
N PHE A 6 0.87 19.52 -9.98
CA PHE A 6 0.95 18.26 -9.25
C PHE A 6 2.12 18.27 -8.26
N PRO A 7 1.98 17.62 -7.09
CA PRO A 7 3.01 17.64 -6.07
C PRO A 7 4.26 16.89 -6.52
N ALA A 8 5.41 17.46 -6.20
CA ALA A 8 6.66 16.69 -6.15
C ALA A 8 6.65 15.78 -4.90
N TYR A 9 7.59 14.85 -4.82
CA TYR A 9 7.74 13.93 -3.71
C TYR A 9 9.09 14.12 -3.02
N VAL A 10 9.06 14.30 -1.71
CA VAL A 10 10.25 14.46 -0.87
C VAL A 10 10.42 13.25 0.05
N SER A 11 11.67 12.98 0.44
CA SER A 11 11.96 11.99 1.48
C SER A 11 11.66 12.57 2.85
N THR A 12 11.06 11.77 3.73
CA THR A 12 10.87 12.09 5.17
C THR A 12 12.18 12.38 5.91
N ARG A 13 13.36 12.08 5.33
CA ARG A 13 14.68 12.35 5.93
C ARG A 13 15.42 13.52 5.29
N GLY A 14 14.80 14.18 4.30
CA GLY A 14 15.26 15.45 3.73
C GLY A 14 16.60 15.43 2.99
N SER A 15 17.24 14.27 2.83
CA SER A 15 18.60 14.16 2.26
C SER A 15 18.61 13.46 0.89
N SER A 16 17.44 13.25 0.29
CA SER A 16 17.28 12.71 -1.06
C SER A 16 16.78 13.78 -2.03
N PRO A 17 17.17 13.72 -3.31
CA PRO A 17 16.59 14.57 -4.33
C PRO A 17 15.06 14.42 -4.39
N GLU A 18 14.37 15.50 -4.74
CA GLU A 18 12.94 15.44 -5.06
C GLU A 18 12.70 14.44 -6.21
N ALA A 19 11.59 13.72 -6.11
CA ALA A 19 11.14 12.77 -7.10
C ALA A 19 9.79 13.19 -7.69
N GLY A 20 9.55 12.86 -8.97
CA GLY A 20 8.19 12.82 -9.51
C GLY A 20 7.44 11.56 -9.07
N PHE A 21 6.15 11.48 -9.38
CA PHE A 21 5.31 10.33 -9.05
C PHE A 21 5.93 8.99 -9.46
N VAL A 22 6.44 8.88 -10.69
CA VAL A 22 7.07 7.64 -11.19
C VAL A 22 8.31 7.26 -10.38
N GLY A 23 9.09 8.24 -9.91
CA GLY A 23 10.22 7.99 -9.02
C GLY A 23 9.76 7.38 -7.70
N ALA A 24 8.75 7.97 -7.06
CA ALA A 24 8.18 7.47 -5.81
C ALA A 24 7.50 6.09 -5.98
N LEU A 25 6.87 5.85 -7.13
CA LEU A 25 6.24 4.58 -7.51
C LEU A 25 7.26 3.44 -7.67
N LEU A 26 8.39 3.69 -8.34
CA LEU A 26 9.37 2.63 -8.69
C LEU A 26 10.48 2.45 -7.64
N ALA A 27 10.80 3.46 -6.83
CA ALA A 27 11.92 3.41 -5.89
C ALA A 27 11.63 2.60 -4.61
N GLY A 28 10.37 2.60 -4.13
CA GLY A 28 10.00 1.99 -2.85
C GLY A 28 10.47 2.81 -1.64
N VAL A 29 11.78 2.97 -1.47
CA VAL A 29 12.43 3.81 -0.43
C VAL A 29 13.29 4.88 -1.10
N ALA A 30 13.40 6.04 -0.48
CA ALA A 30 14.31 7.09 -0.94
C ALA A 30 15.79 6.69 -0.70
N PRO A 31 16.74 7.24 -1.48
CA PRO A 31 18.17 6.94 -1.33
C PRO A 31 18.75 7.14 0.09
N ASP A 32 18.23 8.09 0.87
CA ASP A 32 18.61 8.33 2.27
C ASP A 32 17.94 7.38 3.30
N GLY A 33 17.18 6.40 2.81
CA GLY A 33 16.44 5.44 3.61
C GLY A 33 15.09 5.95 4.14
N GLY A 34 14.70 7.18 3.80
CA GLY A 34 13.40 7.74 4.15
C GLY A 34 12.29 7.31 3.19
N LEU A 35 11.07 7.76 3.50
CA LEU A 35 9.86 7.43 2.76
C LEU A 35 9.39 8.62 1.94
N TYR A 36 8.89 8.38 0.73
CA TYR A 36 8.33 9.46 -0.08
C TYR A 36 6.96 9.91 0.45
N VAL A 37 6.75 11.23 0.50
CA VAL A 37 5.49 11.93 0.76
C VAL A 37 5.37 13.12 -0.21
N PRO A 38 4.16 13.57 -0.56
CA PRO A 38 3.99 14.71 -1.46
C PRO A 38 4.42 16.00 -0.75
N THR A 39 5.00 16.94 -1.50
CA THR A 39 5.37 18.27 -0.97
C THR A 39 4.16 19.09 -0.54
N ALA A 40 2.98 18.79 -1.10
CA ALA A 40 1.71 19.37 -0.69
C ALA A 40 0.59 18.32 -0.84
N TRP A 41 -0.31 18.28 0.13
CA TRP A 41 -1.50 17.44 0.08
C TRP A 41 -2.55 18.05 -0.85
N PRO A 42 -3.04 17.31 -1.86
CA PRO A 42 -4.14 17.78 -2.67
C PRO A 42 -5.41 17.98 -1.85
N VAL A 43 -6.23 18.97 -2.24
CA VAL A 43 -7.61 19.08 -1.74
C VAL A 43 -8.48 18.03 -2.43
N MET A 44 -9.42 17.45 -1.70
CA MET A 44 -10.36 16.46 -2.21
C MET A 44 -11.08 17.01 -3.44
N PRO A 45 -10.94 16.41 -4.63
CA PRO A 45 -11.52 16.95 -5.85
C PRO A 45 -13.06 16.89 -5.82
N GLU A 46 -13.74 17.90 -6.40
CA GLU A 46 -15.20 17.89 -6.56
C GLU A 46 -15.71 16.64 -7.33
N ALA A 47 -14.89 16.13 -8.26
CA ALA A 47 -15.16 14.91 -9.02
C ALA A 47 -15.42 13.68 -8.14
N VAL A 48 -14.94 13.68 -6.89
CA VAL A 48 -15.25 12.62 -5.90
C VAL A 48 -16.74 12.53 -5.61
N GLY A 49 -17.45 13.66 -5.57
CA GLY A 49 -18.91 13.68 -5.37
C GLY A 49 -19.71 13.25 -6.59
N ALA A 50 -19.11 13.33 -7.79
CA ALA A 50 -19.74 12.93 -9.05
C ALA A 50 -19.47 11.46 -9.44
N ALA A 51 -18.54 10.79 -8.75
CA ALA A 51 -18.15 9.42 -9.07
C ALA A 51 -19.30 8.42 -8.85
N THR A 52 -19.66 7.70 -9.91
CA THR A 52 -20.78 6.75 -9.91
C THR A 52 -20.41 5.37 -9.38
N GLY A 53 -19.12 5.02 -9.41
CA GLY A 53 -18.63 3.70 -8.98
C GLY A 53 -17.22 3.72 -8.40
N PRO A 54 -16.74 2.56 -7.88
CA PRO A 54 -15.44 2.46 -7.21
C PRO A 54 -14.25 2.87 -8.09
N ALA A 55 -14.30 2.53 -9.39
CA ALA A 55 -13.22 2.86 -10.32
C ALA A 55 -13.12 4.37 -10.58
N GLU A 56 -14.24 5.05 -10.77
CA GLU A 56 -14.29 6.51 -10.94
C GLU A 56 -13.87 7.24 -9.67
N LEU A 57 -14.32 6.74 -8.51
CA LEU A 57 -13.95 7.29 -7.20
C LEU A 57 -12.44 7.19 -6.97
N ALA A 58 -11.85 6.02 -7.22
CA ALA A 58 -10.41 5.83 -7.13
C ALA A 58 -9.65 6.70 -8.13
N SER A 59 -10.16 6.85 -9.37
CA SER A 59 -9.54 7.69 -10.39
C SER A 59 -9.52 9.16 -9.96
N ALA A 60 -10.65 9.69 -9.49
CA ALA A 60 -10.77 11.07 -9.01
C ALA A 60 -9.79 11.36 -7.86
N ILE A 61 -9.65 10.45 -6.90
CA ILE A 61 -8.79 10.62 -5.73
C ILE A 61 -7.30 10.51 -6.08
N LEU A 62 -6.93 9.62 -7.00
CA LEU A 62 -5.54 9.37 -7.35
C LEU A 62 -4.99 10.36 -8.39
N THR A 63 -5.86 10.92 -9.24
CA THR A 63 -5.49 11.91 -10.27
C THR A 63 -4.59 13.03 -9.75
N PRO A 64 -4.91 13.75 -8.66
CA PRO A 64 -4.08 14.86 -8.22
C PRO A 64 -2.69 14.45 -7.68
N PHE A 65 -2.49 13.18 -7.32
CA PHE A 65 -1.17 12.66 -6.94
C PHE A 65 -0.32 12.23 -8.14
N ILE A 66 -0.97 11.80 -9.22
CA ILE A 66 -0.33 11.22 -10.40
C ILE A 66 -0.08 12.30 -11.47
N GLY A 67 -1.08 13.15 -11.71
CA GLY A 67 -1.07 14.13 -12.77
C GLY A 67 -0.86 13.53 -14.15
N ASP A 68 0.06 14.13 -14.91
CA ASP A 68 0.47 13.72 -16.26
C ASP A 68 1.71 12.80 -16.25
N ALA A 69 2.12 12.29 -15.08
CA ALA A 69 3.35 11.51 -14.94
C ALA A 69 3.34 10.13 -15.64
N LEU A 70 2.17 9.69 -16.12
CA LEU A 70 1.96 8.39 -16.76
C LEU A 70 1.22 8.55 -18.10
N PRO A 71 1.38 7.61 -19.04
CA PRO A 71 0.66 7.65 -20.32
C PRO A 71 -0.86 7.74 -20.12
N ALA A 72 -1.54 8.43 -21.04
CA ALA A 72 -3.00 8.61 -20.99
C ALA A 72 -3.76 7.28 -20.86
N GLY A 73 -4.86 7.30 -20.09
CA GLY A 73 -5.69 6.13 -19.81
C GLY A 73 -5.05 5.09 -18.87
N THR A 74 -3.82 5.31 -18.38
CA THR A 74 -3.17 4.37 -17.45
C THR A 74 -3.92 4.26 -16.12
N LEU A 75 -4.37 5.39 -15.56
CA LEU A 75 -5.13 5.40 -14.32
C LEU A 75 -6.47 4.67 -14.50
N ASP A 76 -7.18 4.89 -15.60
CA ASP A 76 -8.44 4.19 -15.90
C ASP A 76 -8.25 2.68 -16.02
N ARG A 77 -7.15 2.22 -16.63
CA ARG A 77 -6.81 0.78 -16.65
C ARG A 77 -6.51 0.26 -15.25
N ALA A 78 -5.82 1.04 -14.43
CA ALA A 78 -5.48 0.64 -13.06
C ALA A 78 -6.74 0.50 -12.20
N THR A 79 -7.64 1.49 -12.22
CA THR A 79 -8.86 1.47 -11.41
C THR A 79 -9.90 0.49 -11.92
N ARG A 80 -9.92 0.19 -13.23
CA ARG A 80 -10.79 -0.88 -13.79
C ARG A 80 -10.50 -2.25 -13.19
N ARG A 81 -9.26 -2.53 -12.75
CA ARG A 81 -8.96 -3.79 -12.04
C ARG A 81 -9.77 -3.97 -10.76
N LEU A 82 -10.25 -2.89 -10.14
CA LEU A 82 -11.15 -2.98 -8.99
C LEU A 82 -12.46 -3.64 -9.39
N ALA A 83 -13.01 -3.31 -10.56
CA ALA A 83 -14.22 -3.97 -11.08
C ALA A 83 -13.93 -5.39 -11.59
N ASP A 84 -12.78 -5.63 -12.21
CA ASP A 84 -12.48 -6.91 -12.85
C ASP A 84 -12.07 -8.01 -11.86
N GLN A 85 -11.44 -7.65 -10.73
CA GLN A 85 -10.80 -8.60 -9.81
C GLN A 85 -11.52 -8.76 -8.48
N PHE A 86 -12.51 -7.92 -8.17
CA PHE A 86 -13.25 -7.99 -6.92
C PHE A 86 -14.62 -8.63 -7.11
N LEU A 87 -14.98 -9.50 -6.18
CA LEU A 87 -16.22 -10.27 -6.24
C LEU A 87 -17.47 -9.44 -5.92
N HIS A 88 -17.30 -8.31 -5.23
CA HIS A 88 -18.40 -7.43 -4.85
C HIS A 88 -18.46 -6.20 -5.76
N PRO A 89 -19.64 -5.81 -6.29
CA PRO A 89 -19.78 -4.65 -7.20
C PRO A 89 -19.27 -3.33 -6.62
N GLU A 90 -19.45 -3.13 -5.31
CA GLU A 90 -18.94 -1.93 -4.63
C GLU A 90 -17.44 -1.98 -4.31
N THR A 91 -16.77 -3.12 -4.59
CA THR A 91 -15.36 -3.41 -4.26
C THR A 91 -15.09 -3.48 -2.74
N THR A 92 -15.54 -2.48 -1.99
CA THR A 92 -15.40 -2.33 -0.53
C THR A 92 -16.74 -1.93 0.11
N PRO A 93 -17.70 -2.86 0.23
CA PRO A 93 -19.02 -2.56 0.80
C PRO A 93 -18.91 -2.20 2.29
N LEU A 94 -19.79 -1.31 2.73
CA LEU A 94 -19.95 -0.95 4.14
C LEU A 94 -21.21 -1.64 4.68
N ILE A 95 -21.02 -2.60 5.58
CA ILE A 95 -22.10 -3.40 6.16
C ILE A 95 -22.36 -2.91 7.59
N GLU A 96 -23.61 -2.61 7.91
CA GLU A 96 -24.01 -2.36 9.31
C GLU A 96 -24.12 -3.69 10.05
N LEU A 97 -23.34 -3.86 11.11
CA LEU A 97 -23.37 -5.05 11.96
C LEU A 97 -24.41 -4.91 13.08
N GLU A 98 -24.46 -3.73 13.68
CA GLU A 98 -25.39 -3.31 14.72
C GLU A 98 -25.65 -1.80 14.55
N PRO A 99 -26.73 -1.24 15.13
CA PRO A 99 -27.03 0.18 15.01
C PRO A 99 -25.82 1.08 15.32
N GLY A 100 -25.29 1.76 14.31
CA GLY A 100 -24.12 2.64 14.45
C GLY A 100 -22.75 1.96 14.44
N LEU A 101 -22.69 0.63 14.26
CA LEU A 101 -21.45 -0.14 14.10
C LEU A 101 -21.39 -0.73 12.69
N PHE A 102 -20.40 -0.29 11.92
CA PHE A 102 -20.23 -0.69 10.53
C PHE A 102 -18.90 -1.41 10.31
N LEU A 103 -18.89 -2.37 9.40
CA LEU A 103 -17.71 -3.06 8.89
C LEU A 103 -17.49 -2.66 7.42
N LEU A 104 -16.33 -2.07 7.13
CA LEU A 104 -15.87 -1.87 5.77
C LEU A 104 -15.17 -3.15 5.31
N GLU A 105 -15.80 -3.91 4.42
CA GLU A 105 -15.25 -5.17 3.94
C GLU A 105 -14.19 -4.94 2.87
N LEU A 106 -12.92 -5.09 3.23
CA LEU A 106 -11.79 -4.90 2.32
C LEU A 106 -11.24 -6.23 1.76
N PHE A 107 -12.00 -7.31 1.81
CA PHE A 107 -11.55 -8.67 1.51
C PHE A 107 -12.23 -9.30 0.29
N HIS A 108 -12.87 -8.52 -0.57
CA HIS A 108 -13.51 -9.04 -1.80
C HIS A 108 -12.55 -9.18 -2.98
N GLY A 109 -11.26 -8.86 -2.79
CA GLY A 109 -10.22 -9.01 -3.79
C GLY A 109 -9.72 -10.45 -3.97
N PRO A 110 -8.82 -10.70 -4.93
CA PRO A 110 -8.39 -12.03 -5.35
C PRO A 110 -7.64 -12.84 -4.28
N THR A 111 -7.23 -12.21 -3.17
CA THR A 111 -6.54 -12.90 -2.06
C THR A 111 -7.27 -12.84 -0.74
N ALA A 112 -8.48 -12.27 -0.73
CA ALA A 112 -9.27 -12.04 0.46
C ALA A 112 -8.57 -11.15 1.51
N ALA A 113 -7.81 -10.15 1.07
CA ALA A 113 -7.13 -9.21 1.94
C ALA A 113 -7.12 -7.78 1.37
N PHE A 114 -7.18 -6.78 2.26
CA PHE A 114 -7.20 -5.35 1.88
C PHE A 114 -6.02 -4.89 1.02
N LYS A 115 -4.90 -5.64 1.08
CA LYS A 115 -3.70 -5.36 0.31
C LYS A 115 -3.97 -5.43 -1.20
N ASP A 116 -4.96 -6.21 -1.62
CA ASP A 116 -5.36 -6.35 -3.01
C ASP A 116 -5.72 -5.00 -3.64
N TYR A 117 -6.47 -4.16 -2.92
CA TYR A 117 -7.05 -2.93 -3.46
C TYR A 117 -5.96 -2.03 -4.07
N ALA A 118 -4.94 -1.71 -3.29
CA ALA A 118 -3.85 -0.88 -3.74
C ALA A 118 -2.84 -1.62 -4.64
N MET A 119 -2.57 -2.92 -4.38
CA MET A 119 -1.57 -3.67 -5.16
C MET A 119 -2.02 -3.91 -6.60
N GLN A 120 -3.30 -4.23 -6.82
CA GLN A 120 -3.84 -4.45 -8.17
C GLN A 120 -3.67 -3.19 -9.04
N MET A 121 -3.98 -2.01 -8.50
CA MET A 121 -3.75 -0.75 -9.20
C MET A 121 -2.25 -0.47 -9.40
N ALA A 122 -1.44 -0.63 -8.35
CA ALA A 122 0.00 -0.33 -8.40
C ALA A 122 0.75 -1.14 -9.47
N ALA A 123 0.33 -2.38 -9.73
CA ALA A 123 0.92 -3.20 -10.79
C ALA A 123 0.76 -2.57 -12.19
N VAL A 124 -0.43 -2.08 -12.52
CA VAL A 124 -0.71 -1.41 -13.81
C VAL A 124 0.06 -0.10 -13.92
N LEU A 125 0.09 0.68 -12.83
CA LEU A 125 0.84 1.94 -12.81
C LEU A 125 2.34 1.70 -13.04
N ALA A 126 2.91 0.69 -12.37
CA ALA A 126 4.32 0.34 -12.49
C ALA A 126 4.67 -0.18 -13.89
N GLU A 127 3.86 -1.08 -14.45
CA GLU A 127 4.05 -1.62 -15.80
C GLU A 127 4.02 -0.51 -16.87
N ALA A 128 3.07 0.42 -16.78
CA ALA A 128 2.98 1.55 -17.69
C ALA A 128 4.21 2.46 -17.58
N ALA A 129 4.66 2.76 -16.36
CA ALA A 129 5.86 3.56 -16.12
C ALA A 129 7.12 2.92 -16.70
N LEU A 130 7.28 1.59 -16.52
CA LEU A 130 8.42 0.83 -17.02
C LEU A 130 8.39 0.69 -18.55
N SER A 131 7.21 0.50 -19.14
CA SER A 131 7.04 0.37 -20.58
C SER A 131 7.41 1.65 -21.31
N ASP A 132 6.91 2.78 -20.82
CA ASP A 132 7.19 4.14 -21.34
C ASP A 132 8.69 4.49 -21.29
N ARG A 133 9.43 3.93 -20.32
CA ARG A 133 10.89 4.16 -20.15
C ARG A 133 11.76 3.05 -20.74
N ASN A 134 11.15 2.01 -21.32
CA ASN A 134 11.83 0.78 -21.74
C ASN A 134 12.71 0.15 -20.63
N GLU A 135 12.25 0.20 -19.38
CA GLU A 135 12.95 -0.34 -18.23
C GLU A 135 12.37 -1.70 -17.80
N ARG A 136 13.06 -2.39 -16.87
CA ARG A 136 12.59 -3.59 -16.17
C ARG A 136 12.76 -3.43 -14.67
N LEU A 137 11.92 -4.12 -13.89
CA LEU A 137 11.94 -4.10 -12.44
C LEU A 137 11.99 -5.53 -11.87
N LEU A 138 12.98 -5.79 -11.03
CA LEU A 138 13.01 -6.95 -10.15
C LEU A 138 12.43 -6.55 -8.78
N LEU A 139 11.27 -7.13 -8.45
CA LEU A 139 10.64 -7.01 -7.16
C LEU A 139 11.06 -8.18 -6.26
N VAL A 140 11.60 -7.88 -5.09
CA VAL A 140 12.00 -8.88 -4.10
C VAL A 140 11.26 -8.62 -2.79
N THR A 141 10.51 -9.59 -2.27
CA THR A 141 9.74 -9.42 -1.04
C THR A 141 9.80 -10.63 -0.12
N ALA A 142 9.72 -10.36 1.19
CA ALA A 142 9.60 -11.36 2.24
C ALA A 142 8.17 -11.30 2.79
N THR A 143 7.56 -12.46 3.04
CA THR A 143 6.17 -12.53 3.49
C THR A 143 5.96 -13.58 4.58
N SER A 144 5.04 -13.27 5.50
CA SER A 144 4.43 -14.23 6.43
C SER A 144 3.13 -14.83 5.89
N GLY A 145 2.65 -14.38 4.73
CA GLY A 145 1.42 -14.84 4.09
C GLY A 145 0.83 -13.81 3.13
N ASP A 146 -0.11 -13.00 3.62
CA ASP A 146 -0.96 -12.08 2.82
C ASP A 146 -0.21 -11.21 1.82
N THR A 147 0.89 -10.57 2.23
CA THR A 147 1.61 -9.61 1.37
C THR A 147 2.16 -10.28 0.12
N GLY A 148 2.68 -11.49 0.27
CA GLY A 148 3.17 -12.29 -0.84
C GLY A 148 2.03 -12.77 -1.74
N ALA A 149 0.90 -13.21 -1.16
CA ALA A 149 -0.27 -13.61 -1.95
C ALA A 149 -0.77 -12.45 -2.82
N ALA A 150 -0.99 -11.27 -2.22
CA ALA A 150 -1.44 -10.09 -2.94
C ALA A 150 -0.42 -9.65 -4.00
N ALA A 151 0.89 -9.72 -3.70
CA ALA A 151 1.94 -9.39 -4.66
C ALA A 151 1.94 -10.36 -5.86
N VAL A 152 1.83 -11.67 -5.61
CA VAL A 152 1.78 -12.68 -6.68
C VAL A 152 0.55 -12.48 -7.56
N ARG A 153 -0.62 -12.17 -6.97
CA ARG A 153 -1.84 -11.89 -7.76
C ARG A 153 -1.80 -10.57 -8.50
N ALA A 154 -1.07 -9.57 -8.02
CA ALA A 154 -0.98 -8.27 -8.67
C ALA A 154 0.06 -8.25 -9.80
N PHE A 155 1.24 -8.83 -9.56
CA PHE A 155 2.39 -8.75 -10.47
C PHE A 155 2.63 -10.02 -11.30
N GLY A 156 1.90 -11.11 -11.03
CA GLY A 156 1.98 -12.32 -11.85
C GLY A 156 1.47 -12.06 -13.27
N GLY A 157 2.29 -12.38 -14.27
CA GLY A 157 2.01 -12.17 -15.69
C GLY A 157 2.15 -10.72 -16.15
N VAL A 158 2.68 -9.82 -15.31
CA VAL A 158 2.91 -8.41 -15.67
C VAL A 158 4.22 -8.28 -16.43
N ASP A 159 4.18 -7.62 -17.59
CA ASP A 159 5.35 -7.44 -18.42
C ASP A 159 6.37 -6.53 -17.74
N ARG A 160 7.66 -6.75 -18.04
CA ARG A 160 8.79 -5.97 -17.52
C ARG A 160 9.00 -6.03 -16.00
N ILE A 161 8.21 -6.84 -15.28
CA ILE A 161 8.36 -7.05 -13.84
C ILE A 161 8.66 -8.52 -13.58
N ASP A 162 9.74 -8.78 -12.86
CA ASP A 162 10.06 -10.09 -12.29
C ASP A 162 9.80 -10.03 -10.78
N LEU A 163 9.09 -11.01 -10.21
CA LEU A 163 8.77 -11.05 -8.78
C LEU A 163 9.43 -12.25 -8.10
N VAL A 164 10.18 -11.98 -7.03
CA VAL A 164 10.77 -12.98 -6.15
C VAL A 164 10.14 -12.87 -4.76
N VAL A 165 9.49 -13.94 -4.31
CA VAL A 165 8.82 -14.01 -3.01
C VAL A 165 9.52 -15.02 -2.11
N LEU A 166 10.04 -14.55 -0.97
CA LEU A 166 10.63 -15.40 0.07
C LEU A 166 9.61 -15.59 1.19
N HIS A 167 9.29 -16.84 1.52
CA HIS A 167 8.43 -17.17 2.64
C HIS A 167 9.04 -18.32 3.47
N PRO A 168 8.83 -18.35 4.80
CA PRO A 168 9.38 -19.41 5.63
C PRO A 168 8.67 -20.75 5.37
N LEU A 169 9.46 -21.79 5.10
CA LEU A 169 8.97 -23.15 4.81
C LEU A 169 8.13 -23.68 5.98
N GLY A 170 6.88 -24.05 5.69
CA GLY A 170 5.97 -24.65 6.67
C GLY A 170 5.43 -23.68 7.74
N ARG A 171 5.67 -22.37 7.59
CA ARG A 171 5.25 -21.34 8.56
C ARG A 171 4.26 -20.31 8.00
N VAL A 172 3.72 -20.57 6.81
CA VAL A 172 2.63 -19.81 6.18
C VAL A 172 1.39 -20.68 6.15
N SER A 173 0.20 -20.10 6.28
CA SER A 173 -1.05 -20.88 6.22
C SER A 173 -1.17 -21.62 4.89
N PRO A 174 -1.83 -22.80 4.84
CA PRO A 174 -2.01 -23.54 3.59
C PRO A 174 -2.67 -22.72 2.48
N VAL A 175 -3.68 -21.90 2.81
CA VAL A 175 -4.39 -21.04 1.85
C VAL A 175 -3.46 -19.99 1.25
N GLN A 176 -2.75 -19.22 2.08
CA GLN A 176 -1.83 -18.18 1.60
C GLN A 176 -0.67 -18.81 0.81
N ARG A 177 -0.16 -19.97 1.23
CA ARG A 177 0.89 -20.68 0.49
C ARG A 177 0.41 -21.04 -0.91
N LEU A 178 -0.78 -21.64 -1.04
CA LEU A 178 -1.35 -22.00 -2.34
C LEU A 178 -1.55 -20.75 -3.21
N GLN A 179 -2.12 -19.67 -2.67
CA GLN A 179 -2.28 -18.40 -3.40
C GLN A 179 -0.96 -17.89 -4.00
N MET A 180 0.17 -18.10 -3.31
CA MET A 180 1.48 -17.68 -3.80
C MET A 180 2.18 -18.69 -4.73
N THR A 181 1.94 -19.99 -4.58
CA THR A 181 2.71 -21.04 -5.28
C THR A 181 1.99 -21.66 -6.47
N THR A 182 0.70 -21.36 -6.68
CA THR A 182 -0.10 -21.93 -7.77
C THR A 182 -0.60 -20.85 -8.73
N SER A 183 0.15 -19.75 -8.91
CA SER A 183 -0.23 -18.67 -9.83
C SER A 183 -0.08 -19.05 -11.31
N GLY A 184 0.84 -19.96 -11.63
CA GLY A 184 1.17 -20.34 -13.01
C GLY A 184 1.88 -19.23 -13.81
N ALA A 185 2.27 -18.13 -13.16
CA ALA A 185 2.91 -17.00 -13.82
C ALA A 185 4.43 -17.20 -13.94
N ASP A 186 4.95 -17.16 -15.17
CA ASP A 186 6.37 -17.41 -15.47
C ASP A 186 7.33 -16.37 -14.85
N ASN A 187 6.85 -15.15 -14.62
CA ASN A 187 7.64 -14.06 -14.03
C ASN A 187 7.67 -14.10 -12.48
N VAL A 188 7.11 -15.14 -11.85
CA VAL A 188 7.05 -15.27 -10.38
C VAL A 188 7.94 -16.42 -9.91
N LEU A 189 8.98 -16.08 -9.14
CA LEU A 189 9.81 -17.04 -8.42
C LEU A 189 9.42 -17.07 -6.94
N ASN A 190 8.88 -18.20 -6.50
CA ASN A 190 8.52 -18.40 -5.10
C ASN A 190 9.54 -19.30 -4.39
N LEU A 191 10.15 -18.79 -3.32
CA LEU A 191 11.23 -19.45 -2.57
C LEU A 191 10.79 -19.73 -1.13
N ALA A 192 10.62 -21.02 -0.82
CA ALA A 192 10.41 -21.47 0.54
C ALA A 192 11.76 -21.56 1.30
N VAL A 193 11.97 -20.66 2.26
CA VAL A 193 13.21 -20.54 3.02
C VAL A 193 13.18 -21.47 4.24
N ARG A 194 14.23 -22.28 4.41
CA ARG A 194 14.44 -23.05 5.66
C ARG A 194 14.92 -22.10 6.76
N GLY A 195 13.97 -21.48 7.47
CA GLY A 195 14.20 -20.48 8.51
C GLY A 195 12.87 -19.90 9.00
N ASP A 196 12.92 -18.73 9.61
CA ASP A 196 11.74 -17.96 9.99
C ASP A 196 11.53 -16.71 9.11
N PHE A 197 10.57 -15.86 9.48
CA PHE A 197 10.29 -14.64 8.71
C PHE A 197 11.44 -13.62 8.77
N ASP A 198 12.16 -13.55 9.89
CA ASP A 198 13.29 -12.63 10.06
C ASP A 198 14.45 -13.05 9.14
N ASP A 199 14.68 -14.35 8.97
CA ASP A 199 15.61 -14.88 7.95
C ASP A 199 15.22 -14.46 6.54
N CYS A 200 13.95 -14.58 6.16
CA CYS A 200 13.45 -14.10 4.87
C CYS A 200 13.74 -12.60 4.70
N GLN A 201 13.43 -11.78 5.72
CA GLN A 201 13.69 -10.34 5.68
C GLN A 201 15.19 -10.03 5.52
N ARG A 202 16.07 -10.74 6.23
CA ARG A 202 17.52 -10.58 6.13
C ARG A 202 18.02 -10.91 4.72
N LEU A 203 17.54 -12.00 4.12
CA LEU A 203 17.87 -12.39 2.75
C LEU A 203 17.42 -11.32 1.74
N VAL A 204 16.18 -10.84 1.87
CA VAL A 204 15.66 -9.76 1.00
C VAL A 204 16.50 -8.49 1.12
N LYS A 205 16.86 -8.07 2.34
CA LYS A 205 17.77 -6.92 2.53
C LYS A 205 19.12 -7.11 1.84
N GLY A 206 19.69 -8.31 1.93
CA GLY A 206 20.93 -8.66 1.23
C GLY A 206 20.80 -8.57 -0.29
N LEU A 207 19.69 -9.10 -0.84
CA LEU A 207 19.40 -9.03 -2.28
C LEU A 207 19.21 -7.59 -2.74
N LEU A 208 18.46 -6.77 -2.01
CA LEU A 208 18.25 -5.36 -2.35
C LEU A 208 19.56 -4.54 -2.35
N ALA A 209 20.51 -4.88 -1.48
CA ALA A 209 21.82 -4.23 -1.42
C ALA A 209 22.82 -4.75 -2.48
N HIS A 210 22.50 -5.85 -3.17
CA HIS A 210 23.42 -6.50 -4.10
C HIS A 210 23.46 -5.79 -5.46
N ARG A 211 24.48 -4.94 -5.67
CA ARG A 211 24.64 -4.11 -6.88
C ARG A 211 24.54 -4.87 -8.20
N GLY A 212 25.02 -6.12 -8.25
CA GLY A 212 24.97 -6.95 -9.46
C GLY A 212 23.54 -7.32 -9.91
N LEU A 213 22.54 -7.24 -9.02
CA LEU A 213 21.14 -7.48 -9.40
C LEU A 213 20.51 -6.27 -10.10
N ALA A 214 21.09 -5.07 -9.92
CA ALA A 214 20.64 -3.84 -10.57
C ALA A 214 21.27 -3.62 -11.96
N THR A 215 22.08 -4.56 -12.45
CA THR A 215 22.67 -4.46 -13.79
C THR A 215 21.58 -4.64 -14.86
N GLY A 216 21.27 -3.56 -15.59
CA GLY A 216 20.28 -3.57 -16.66
C GLY A 216 18.82 -3.61 -16.22
N ARG A 217 18.54 -3.45 -14.91
CA ARG A 217 17.18 -3.41 -14.36
C ARG A 217 17.13 -2.62 -13.05
N ARG A 218 15.96 -2.13 -12.68
CA ARG A 218 15.69 -1.66 -11.32
C ARG A 218 15.53 -2.85 -10.38
N VAL A 219 15.90 -2.66 -9.11
CA VAL A 219 15.61 -3.61 -8.04
C VAL A 219 14.86 -2.86 -6.95
N SER A 220 13.72 -3.37 -6.53
CA SER A 220 12.92 -2.78 -5.46
C SER A 220 12.21 -3.89 -4.67
N SER A 221 11.48 -3.48 -3.64
CA SER A 221 10.69 -4.38 -2.80
C SER A 221 9.22 -4.06 -2.87
N VAL A 222 8.37 -5.08 -2.77
CA VAL A 222 6.92 -4.91 -2.58
C VAL A 222 6.63 -4.87 -1.09
N ASN A 223 6.47 -3.66 -0.55
CA ASN A 223 6.21 -3.43 0.87
C ASN A 223 5.31 -2.21 1.08
N SER A 224 4.78 -2.06 2.29
CA SER A 224 3.77 -1.05 2.65
C SER A 224 4.30 0.38 2.64
N ILE A 225 5.59 0.57 2.38
CA ILE A 225 6.24 1.88 2.33
C ILE A 225 6.23 2.50 0.93
N ASN A 226 5.98 1.72 -0.12
CA ASN A 226 5.79 2.26 -1.46
C ASN A 226 4.64 3.28 -1.48
N TRP A 227 4.87 4.46 -2.06
CA TRP A 227 3.89 5.54 -2.07
C TRP A 227 2.57 5.15 -2.75
N ALA A 228 2.63 4.46 -3.90
CA ALA A 228 1.42 4.09 -4.63
C ALA A 228 0.55 3.10 -3.85
N ARG A 229 1.17 2.25 -3.00
CA ARG A 229 0.39 1.39 -2.10
C ARG A 229 -0.36 2.20 -1.04
N LEU A 230 0.23 3.26 -0.52
CA LEU A 230 -0.40 4.14 0.46
C LEU A 230 -1.49 4.99 -0.19
N ALA A 231 -1.18 5.70 -1.27
CA ALA A 231 -2.15 6.53 -1.98
C ALA A 231 -3.33 5.70 -2.49
N GLY A 232 -3.06 4.48 -2.99
CA GLY A 232 -4.09 3.54 -3.45
C GLY A 232 -5.06 3.05 -2.37
N GLN A 233 -4.80 3.31 -1.09
CA GLN A 233 -5.69 2.97 0.03
C GLN A 233 -6.67 4.11 0.38
N ILE A 234 -6.38 5.35 -0.01
CA ILE A 234 -7.24 6.52 0.25
C ILE A 234 -8.68 6.33 -0.31
N PRO A 235 -8.90 5.74 -1.50
CA PRO A 235 -10.24 5.64 -2.09
C PRO A 235 -11.28 4.90 -1.25
N TYR A 236 -10.92 3.86 -0.50
CA TYR A 236 -11.92 3.13 0.28
C TYR A 236 -12.37 3.88 1.54
N TYR A 237 -11.58 4.84 2.06
CA TYR A 237 -12.05 5.76 3.09
C TYR A 237 -13.14 6.68 2.55
N ALA A 238 -12.93 7.21 1.34
CA ALA A 238 -13.94 8.02 0.65
C ALA A 238 -15.19 7.20 0.29
N SER A 239 -15.01 5.93 -0.09
CA SER A 239 -16.13 5.01 -0.35
C SER A 239 -16.98 4.82 0.91
N ALA A 240 -16.36 4.55 2.05
CA ALA A 240 -17.05 4.44 3.33
C ALA A 240 -17.74 5.76 3.74
N ALA A 241 -17.08 6.90 3.57
CA ALA A 241 -17.68 8.21 3.86
C ALA A 241 -18.91 8.47 2.96
N ARG A 242 -18.84 8.11 1.68
CA ARG A 242 -19.96 8.21 0.74
C ARG A 242 -21.13 7.34 1.19
N SER A 243 -20.89 6.10 1.63
CA SER A 243 -21.93 5.21 2.14
C SER A 243 -22.57 5.72 3.44
N LEU A 244 -21.80 6.41 4.29
CA LEU A 244 -22.29 7.01 5.53
C LEU A 244 -23.05 8.34 5.33
N GLY A 245 -22.88 9.00 4.19
CA GLY A 245 -23.48 10.32 3.92
C GLY A 245 -23.11 11.35 4.99
N GLU A 246 -24.10 12.09 5.49
CA GLU A 246 -23.90 13.13 6.52
C GLU A 246 -23.28 12.58 7.82
N ALA A 247 -23.48 11.30 8.12
CA ALA A 247 -22.93 10.67 9.32
C ALA A 247 -21.41 10.51 9.27
N ALA A 248 -20.77 10.57 8.09
CA ALA A 248 -19.32 10.43 7.93
C ALA A 248 -18.53 11.41 8.82
N SER A 249 -19.01 12.65 8.94
CA SER A 249 -18.41 13.71 9.77
C SER A 249 -18.38 13.39 11.27
N ARG A 250 -19.21 12.45 11.74
CA ARG A 250 -19.29 12.00 13.14
C ARG A 250 -18.70 10.60 13.33
N ALA A 251 -18.44 9.88 12.24
CA ALA A 251 -17.95 8.52 12.29
C ALA A 251 -16.48 8.46 12.73
N THR A 252 -16.16 7.50 13.59
CA THR A 252 -14.79 7.16 13.96
C THR A 252 -14.36 5.91 13.21
N TYR A 253 -13.28 6.02 12.46
CA TYR A 253 -12.71 4.92 11.68
C TYR A 253 -11.70 4.17 12.54
N VAL A 254 -11.95 2.88 12.78
CA VAL A 254 -11.07 2.03 13.59
C VAL A 254 -10.32 1.07 12.66
N VAL A 255 -8.98 1.19 12.64
CA VAL A 255 -8.12 0.49 11.68
C VAL A 255 -7.21 -0.49 12.40
N PRO A 256 -7.40 -1.81 12.24
CA PRO A 256 -6.44 -2.82 12.72
C PRO A 256 -5.07 -2.61 12.08
N THR A 257 -4.09 -2.21 12.88
CA THR A 257 -2.85 -1.61 12.39
C THR A 257 -1.61 -2.41 12.78
N GLY A 258 -0.82 -2.76 11.76
CA GLY A 258 0.58 -3.21 11.90
C GLY A 258 1.54 -2.11 11.44
N ASN A 259 1.86 -2.07 10.14
CA ASN A 259 2.84 -1.12 9.56
C ASN A 259 2.35 0.33 9.38
N PHE A 260 1.20 0.71 9.95
CA PHE A 260 0.59 2.05 9.89
C PHE A 260 0.21 2.59 8.49
N GLY A 261 0.39 1.83 7.40
CA GLY A 261 0.12 2.33 6.05
C GLY A 261 -1.36 2.59 5.76
N ASP A 262 -2.25 1.72 6.26
CA ASP A 262 -3.70 1.86 6.13
C ASP A 262 -4.22 3.06 6.93
N ALA A 263 -3.90 3.11 8.23
CA ALA A 263 -4.26 4.24 9.08
C ALA A 263 -3.69 5.56 8.54
N PHE A 264 -2.45 5.57 8.02
CA PHE A 264 -1.91 6.77 7.38
C PHE A 264 -2.68 7.18 6.12
N ALA A 265 -3.21 6.24 5.33
CA ALA A 265 -4.09 6.58 4.20
C ALA A 265 -5.42 7.22 4.68
N GLY A 266 -5.96 6.78 5.82
CA GLY A 266 -7.09 7.45 6.47
C GLY A 266 -6.76 8.87 6.96
N TRP A 267 -5.57 9.05 7.54
CA TRP A 267 -5.05 10.38 7.90
C TRP A 267 -4.88 11.27 6.66
N ALA A 268 -4.34 10.72 5.57
CA ALA A 268 -4.19 11.42 4.29
C ALA A 268 -5.54 11.81 3.71
N ALA A 269 -6.55 10.92 3.73
CA ALA A 269 -7.91 11.24 3.29
C ALA A 269 -8.49 12.42 4.06
N ARG A 270 -8.33 12.43 5.39
CA ARG A 270 -8.73 13.55 6.25
C ARG A 270 -7.96 14.83 5.92
N ARG A 271 -6.64 14.72 5.67
CA ARG A 271 -5.78 15.85 5.29
C ARG A 271 -6.19 16.47 3.96
N MET A 272 -6.69 15.66 3.02
CA MET A 272 -7.29 16.11 1.76
C MET A 272 -8.67 16.76 1.95
N GLY A 273 -9.30 16.65 3.13
CA GLY A 273 -10.60 17.25 3.43
C GLY A 273 -11.79 16.28 3.43
N LEU A 274 -11.55 14.97 3.46
CA LEU A 274 -12.65 14.00 3.61
C LEU A 274 -13.38 14.20 4.95
N PRO A 275 -14.72 14.27 4.98
CA PRO A 275 -15.47 14.39 6.22
C PRO A 275 -15.33 13.11 7.06
N MET A 276 -14.63 13.20 8.18
CA MET A 276 -14.38 12.11 9.12
C MET A 276 -14.30 12.65 10.55
N GLY A 277 -15.02 12.02 11.48
CA GLY A 277 -15.02 12.43 12.89
C GLY A 277 -13.74 12.09 13.62
N GLY A 278 -13.24 10.87 13.43
CA GLY A 278 -12.04 10.37 14.12
C GLY A 278 -11.36 9.22 13.40
N LEU A 279 -10.12 8.95 13.81
CA LEU A 279 -9.31 7.83 13.32
C LEU A 279 -8.59 7.18 14.49
N VAL A 280 -8.75 5.87 14.64
CA VAL A 280 -8.14 5.06 15.69
C VAL A 280 -7.29 3.97 15.03
N ALA A 281 -5.99 3.95 15.32
CA ALA A 281 -5.12 2.84 14.95
C ALA A 281 -5.12 1.80 16.07
N ALA A 282 -5.78 0.66 15.84
CA ALA A 282 -5.90 -0.42 16.82
C ALA A 282 -4.78 -1.45 16.63
N THR A 283 -3.92 -1.64 17.63
CA THR A 283 -2.86 -2.66 17.59
C THR A 283 -3.29 -3.93 18.32
N ASN A 284 -2.56 -5.03 18.11
CA ASN A 284 -2.63 -6.19 18.99
C ASN A 284 -1.66 -6.02 20.18
N ARG A 285 -1.19 -7.12 20.78
CA ARG A 285 -0.19 -7.10 21.87
C ARG A 285 1.15 -6.46 21.47
N ASN A 286 1.40 -6.25 20.18
CA ASN A 286 2.56 -5.55 19.66
C ASN A 286 2.23 -4.06 19.54
N ASP A 287 2.61 -3.32 20.58
CA ASP A 287 2.03 -2.01 20.92
C ASP A 287 3.01 -0.83 20.72
N ALA A 288 4.08 -1.00 19.93
CA ALA A 288 5.09 0.05 19.71
C ALA A 288 4.47 1.40 19.26
N LEU A 289 3.43 1.34 18.42
CA LEU A 289 2.67 2.52 18.00
C LEU A 289 1.92 3.18 19.16
N VAL A 290 1.26 2.39 20.00
CA VAL A 290 0.49 2.87 21.16
C VAL A 290 1.43 3.54 22.16
N ARG A 291 2.56 2.89 22.49
CA ARG A 291 3.58 3.46 23.37
C ARG A 291 4.13 4.78 22.83
N ALA A 292 4.44 4.84 21.52
CA ALA A 292 4.92 6.07 20.90
C ALA A 292 3.90 7.21 20.96
N LEU A 293 2.62 6.94 20.67
CA LEU A 293 1.57 7.96 20.69
C LEU A 293 1.20 8.42 22.12
N GLN A 294 1.22 7.52 23.10
CA GLN A 294 0.80 7.82 24.47
C GLN A 294 1.93 8.40 25.33
N THR A 295 3.18 7.99 25.09
CA THR A 295 4.31 8.33 25.96
C THR A 295 5.43 9.10 25.24
N GLY A 296 5.37 9.21 23.92
CA GLY A 296 6.46 9.76 23.10
C GLY A 296 7.64 8.79 22.90
N VAL A 297 7.61 7.59 23.50
CA VAL A 297 8.69 6.61 23.41
C VAL A 297 8.44 5.62 22.28
N TYR A 298 9.17 5.81 21.16
CA TYR A 298 9.21 4.86 20.06
C TYR A 298 10.38 3.89 20.23
N GLU A 299 10.09 2.70 20.77
CA GLU A 299 11.09 1.67 21.04
C GLU A 299 10.64 0.31 20.53
N ARG A 300 11.53 -0.39 19.81
CA ARG A 300 11.29 -1.75 19.33
C ARG A 300 11.52 -2.76 20.45
N THR A 301 10.51 -3.57 20.78
CA THR A 301 10.68 -4.75 21.64
C THR A 301 10.59 -6.04 20.82
N ARG A 302 10.69 -7.21 21.48
CA ARG A 302 10.49 -8.51 20.83
C ARG A 302 9.02 -8.67 20.45
N ALA A 303 8.74 -9.02 19.19
CA ALA A 303 7.38 -9.29 18.76
C ALA A 303 6.80 -10.51 19.50
N VAL A 304 5.55 -10.39 19.91
CA VAL A 304 4.78 -11.46 20.55
C VAL A 304 3.84 -12.04 19.51
N PRO A 305 3.92 -13.35 19.20
CA PRO A 305 2.98 -13.98 18.28
C PRO A 305 1.53 -13.84 18.75
N THR A 306 0.64 -13.46 17.85
CA THR A 306 -0.81 -13.38 18.11
C THR A 306 -1.63 -14.08 17.03
N ALA A 307 -2.96 -14.12 17.20
CA ALA A 307 -3.87 -14.58 16.16
C ALA A 307 -3.92 -13.63 14.96
N SER A 308 -3.63 -12.34 15.15
CA SER A 308 -3.55 -11.34 14.08
C SER A 308 -2.12 -11.17 13.59
N VAL A 309 -1.53 -12.25 13.05
CA VAL A 309 -0.11 -12.34 12.63
C VAL A 309 0.35 -11.18 11.75
N SER A 310 -0.52 -10.68 10.87
CA SER A 310 -0.22 -9.53 9.98
C SER A 310 -0.02 -8.19 10.72
N MET A 311 -0.35 -8.15 12.02
CA MET A 311 -0.19 -7.00 12.92
C MET A 311 0.92 -7.19 13.95
N ASP A 312 1.65 -8.31 13.95
CA ASP A 312 2.76 -8.58 14.87
C ASP A 312 4.01 -7.75 14.51
N VAL A 313 3.90 -6.42 14.64
CA VAL A 313 4.87 -5.43 14.19
C VAL A 313 5.31 -4.55 15.35
N GLN A 314 6.62 -4.49 15.60
CA GLN A 314 7.23 -3.64 16.65
C GLN A 314 7.98 -2.42 16.09
N ALA A 315 7.97 -2.26 14.77
CA ALA A 315 8.56 -1.12 14.07
C ALA A 315 7.64 -0.72 12.89
N PRO A 316 6.48 -0.08 13.17
CA PRO A 316 5.50 0.29 12.15
C PRO A 316 6.12 1.22 11.10
N SER A 317 6.38 0.69 9.91
CA SER A 317 7.22 1.37 8.91
C SER A 317 6.68 2.74 8.48
N ASN A 318 5.35 2.90 8.36
CA ASN A 318 4.74 4.16 7.91
C ASN A 318 4.53 5.17 9.04
N PHE A 319 4.85 4.83 10.29
CA PHE A 319 4.79 5.81 11.38
C PHE A 319 5.77 6.98 11.14
N GLU A 320 6.90 6.73 10.46
CA GLU A 320 7.84 7.77 10.01
C GLU A 320 7.16 8.89 9.21
N ARG A 321 6.16 8.56 8.36
CA ARG A 321 5.41 9.56 7.60
C ARG A 321 4.57 10.46 8.49
N LEU A 322 3.92 9.89 9.53
CA LEU A 322 3.14 10.70 10.47
C LEU A 322 4.03 11.61 11.31
N VAL A 323 5.20 11.11 11.75
CA VAL A 323 6.17 11.92 12.47
C VAL A 323 6.65 13.10 11.62
N PHE A 324 6.96 12.86 10.33
CA PHE A 324 7.33 13.91 9.39
C PHE A 324 6.25 14.98 9.24
N GLU A 325 4.98 14.59 9.08
CA GLU A 325 3.85 15.53 8.95
C GLU A 325 3.55 16.32 10.23
N ALA A 326 4.03 15.83 11.38
CA ALA A 326 3.90 16.51 12.67
C ALA A 326 5.12 17.38 13.03
N SER A 327 6.17 17.36 12.20
CA SER A 327 7.45 18.07 12.43
C SER A 327 7.45 19.49 11.88
#